data_AF-A0AAV5T807-F1
#
_entry.id   AF-A0AAV5T807-F1
#
_cell.length_a   1.000
_cell.length_b   1.000
_cell.length_c   1.000
_cell.angle_alpha   90.00
_cell.angle_beta   90.00
_cell.angle_gamma   90.00
#
_symmetry.space_group_name_H-M   'P 1'
#
loop_
_entity.id
_entity.type
_entity.pdbx_description
1 polymer ?
#
loop_
_entity_poly.entity_id
_entity_poly.type
_entity_poly.pdbx_seq_one_letter_code
_entity_poly.pdbx_strand_id
1 'polypeptide(L)'
;PTVPVFVTCGMSFSLNGVDLPDYIIINQSFSETGQMLPYNGDNVDVTINIGSNTLYGHKDILATCIPFFNALFNSNMTECKTGEIKISLNLLEFEFSTFESLLEYAYSGHL
;
A
#
# COMPACT_ATOMS: atom_id res chain seq x y z
N PRO A 1 -6.79 21.03 -0.14
CA PRO A 1 -6.11 19.74 -0.38
C PRO A 1 -7.16 18.63 -0.47
N THR A 2 -7.12 17.87 -1.55
CA THR A 2 -7.90 16.63 -1.72
C THR A 2 -7.41 15.59 -0.71
N VAL A 3 -8.33 14.88 -0.08
CA VAL A 3 -8.03 13.77 0.84
C VAL A 3 -7.91 12.51 -0.01
N PRO A 4 -6.79 11.78 0.02
CA PRO A 4 -6.66 10.51 -0.69
C PRO A 4 -7.78 9.52 -0.31
N VAL A 5 -8.40 8.91 -1.32
CA VAL A 5 -9.47 7.93 -1.14
C VAL A 5 -9.09 6.58 -1.74
N PHE A 6 -9.09 5.54 -0.93
CA PHE A 6 -9.00 4.17 -1.43
C PHE A 6 -10.36 3.68 -1.89
N VAL A 7 -10.45 3.12 -3.09
CA VAL A 7 -11.67 2.61 -3.69
C VAL A 7 -11.50 1.12 -3.99
N THR A 8 -12.36 0.30 -3.39
CA THR A 8 -12.36 -1.16 -3.56
C THR A 8 -13.79 -1.68 -3.67
N CYS A 9 -14.14 -2.44 -4.71
CA CYS A 9 -15.42 -3.17 -4.82
C CYS A 9 -16.69 -2.37 -4.41
N GLY A 10 -16.73 -1.05 -4.64
CA GLY A 10 -17.85 -0.18 -4.25
C GLY A 10 -17.78 0.43 -2.83
N MET A 11 -16.78 0.08 -2.03
CA MET A 11 -16.44 0.72 -0.75
C MET A 11 -15.32 1.74 -0.94
N SER A 12 -15.39 2.84 -0.20
CA SER A 12 -14.39 3.91 -0.23
C SER A 12 -13.91 4.25 1.18
N PHE A 13 -12.59 4.37 1.36
CA PHE A 13 -11.96 4.76 2.61
C PHE A 13 -11.11 6.02 2.39
N SER A 14 -11.41 7.09 3.11
CA SER A 14 -10.66 8.34 3.03
C SER A 14 -9.55 8.38 4.08
N LEU A 15 -8.34 8.74 3.68
CA LEU A 15 -7.19 8.85 4.59
C LEU A 15 -6.71 10.30 4.72
N ASN A 16 -6.86 10.85 5.92
CA ASN A 16 -6.38 12.20 6.23
C ASN A 16 -4.86 12.20 6.48
N GLY A 17 -4.16 13.21 5.95
CA GLY A 17 -2.75 13.47 6.30
C GLY A 17 -1.72 12.55 5.66
N VAL A 18 -2.12 11.83 4.60
CA VAL A 18 -1.26 10.96 3.81
C VAL A 18 -0.88 11.66 2.50
N ASP A 19 0.39 11.60 2.12
CA ASP A 19 0.87 12.08 0.81
C ASP A 19 0.76 10.96 -0.23
N LEU A 20 -0.42 10.87 -0.86
CA LEU A 20 -0.77 9.90 -1.90
C LEU A 20 -1.65 10.60 -2.96
N PRO A 21 -1.84 10.00 -4.15
CA PRO A 21 -2.80 10.50 -5.12
C PRO A 21 -4.21 10.64 -4.54
N ASP A 22 -5.03 11.51 -5.13
CA ASP A 22 -6.41 11.80 -4.70
C ASP A 22 -7.27 10.55 -4.54
N TYR A 23 -7.03 9.53 -5.35
CA TYR A 23 -7.64 8.22 -5.17
C TYR A 23 -6.68 7.09 -5.53
N ILE A 24 -6.80 5.98 -4.80
CA ILE A 24 -6.10 4.73 -5.07
C ILE A 24 -7.13 3.64 -5.26
N ILE A 25 -7.08 2.96 -6.39
CA ILE A 25 -8.02 1.88 -6.71
C ILE A 25 -7.36 0.54 -6.37
N ILE A 26 -8.09 -0.35 -5.71
CA ILE A 26 -7.75 -1.77 -5.64
C ILE A 26 -8.64 -2.48 -6.65
N ASN A 27 -8.04 -2.89 -7.78
CA ASN A 27 -8.78 -3.49 -8.89
C ASN A 27 -9.18 -4.93 -8.61
N GLN A 28 -8.35 -5.63 -7.87
CA GLN A 28 -8.51 -7.04 -7.54
C GLN A 28 -7.67 -7.35 -6.29
N SER A 29 -8.06 -8.39 -5.57
CA SER A 29 -7.23 -8.98 -4.53
C SER A 29 -6.50 -10.19 -5.08
N PHE A 30 -5.28 -10.41 -4.60
CA PHE A 30 -4.58 -11.67 -4.79
C PHE A 30 -5.26 -12.75 -3.93
N SER A 31 -5.27 -14.00 -4.37
CA SER A 31 -5.96 -15.10 -3.67
C SER A 31 -5.03 -16.26 -3.29
N GLU A 32 -3.71 -16.09 -3.42
CA GLU A 32 -2.72 -17.13 -3.12
C GLU A 32 -1.61 -16.61 -2.18
N THR A 33 -1.19 -17.48 -1.24
CA THR A 33 0.02 -17.56 -0.36
C THR A 33 0.88 -16.35 0.06
N GLY A 34 0.67 -15.13 -0.44
CA GLY A 34 1.39 -13.92 -0.01
C GLY A 34 0.68 -13.25 1.17
N GLN A 35 1.45 -12.57 2.01
CA GLN A 35 0.93 -11.68 3.06
C GLN A 35 1.87 -10.49 3.23
N MET A 36 1.33 -9.35 3.67
CA MET A 36 2.18 -8.30 4.24
C MET A 36 2.74 -8.79 5.57
N LEU A 37 4.02 -8.52 5.81
CA LEU A 37 4.73 -8.98 7.00
C LEU A 37 5.17 -7.78 7.84
N PRO A 38 5.12 -7.87 9.19
CA PRO A 38 5.70 -6.87 10.07
C PRO A 38 7.23 -7.04 10.23
N TYR A 39 7.84 -7.99 9.53
CA TYR A 39 9.28 -8.27 9.54
C TYR A 39 9.78 -8.58 8.12
N ASN A 40 11.08 -8.40 7.90
CA ASN A 40 11.74 -8.75 6.65
C ASN A 40 11.80 -10.29 6.52
N GLY A 41 10.86 -10.88 5.77
CA GLY A 41 10.77 -12.31 5.52
C GLY A 41 11.47 -12.77 4.25
N ASP A 42 11.36 -14.05 3.92
CA ASP A 42 11.87 -14.57 2.66
C ASP A 42 11.04 -14.03 1.47
N ASN A 43 11.71 -13.67 0.38
CA ASN A 43 11.13 -13.18 -0.88
C ASN A 43 10.41 -11.82 -0.84
N VAL A 44 10.56 -11.02 0.22
CA VAL A 44 10.08 -9.63 0.19
C VAL A 44 11.03 -8.73 -0.59
N ASP A 45 10.49 -7.89 -1.47
CA ASP A 45 11.26 -7.01 -2.37
C ASP A 45 10.79 -5.55 -2.31
N VAL A 46 9.82 -5.25 -1.45
CA VAL A 46 9.38 -3.90 -1.10
C VAL A 46 9.24 -3.72 0.41
N THR A 47 9.66 -2.56 0.88
CA THR A 47 9.48 -2.07 2.25
C THR A 47 8.67 -0.77 2.20
N ILE A 48 7.56 -0.73 2.93
CA ILE A 48 6.69 0.44 3.05
C ILE A 48 6.82 0.99 4.47
N ASN A 49 7.43 2.16 4.58
CA ASN A 49 7.58 2.88 5.84
C ASN A 49 6.43 3.87 5.99
N ILE A 50 5.67 3.74 7.07
CA ILE A 50 4.46 4.50 7.34
C ILE A 50 4.58 5.11 8.73
N GLY A 51 5.03 6.37 8.79
CA GLY A 51 5.42 6.99 10.06
C GLY A 51 6.54 6.20 10.76
N SER A 52 6.26 5.66 11.95
CA SER A 52 7.19 4.82 12.73
C SER A 52 7.05 3.31 12.46
N ASN A 53 6.07 2.91 11.65
CA ASN A 53 5.79 1.51 11.37
C ASN A 53 6.34 1.12 10.00
N THR A 54 6.61 -0.17 9.83
CA THR A 54 7.19 -0.72 8.60
C THR A 54 6.46 -1.99 8.22
N LEU A 55 6.06 -2.10 6.95
CA LEU A 55 5.49 -3.29 6.35
C LEU A 55 6.40 -3.80 5.24
N TYR A 56 6.52 -5.11 5.13
CA TYR A 56 7.31 -5.80 4.11
C TYR A 56 6.39 -6.62 3.23
N GLY A 57 6.64 -6.62 1.92
CA GLY A 57 5.81 -7.36 0.98
C GLY A 57 6.46 -7.54 -0.38
N HIS A 58 5.62 -7.69 -1.39
CA HIS A 58 5.97 -8.12 -2.74
C HIS A 58 5.48 -7.10 -3.78
N LYS A 59 6.37 -6.63 -4.64
CA LYS A 59 6.09 -5.64 -5.69
C LYS A 59 5.11 -6.17 -6.71
N ASP A 60 5.25 -7.43 -7.09
CA ASP A 60 4.41 -8.10 -8.09
C ASP A 60 2.94 -8.18 -7.66
N ILE A 61 2.67 -8.57 -6.41
CA ILE A 61 1.33 -8.63 -5.83
C ILE A 61 0.74 -7.22 -5.77
N LEU A 62 1.47 -6.26 -5.18
CA LEU A 62 0.99 -4.87 -5.05
C LEU A 62 0.74 -4.22 -6.42
N ALA A 63 1.62 -4.42 -7.41
CA ALA A 63 1.43 -3.93 -8.77
C ALA A 63 0.21 -4.56 -9.45
N THR A 64 -0.01 -5.86 -9.23
CA THR A 64 -1.14 -6.58 -9.83
C THR A 64 -2.49 -6.11 -9.27
N CYS A 65 -2.54 -5.80 -7.97
CA CYS A 65 -3.76 -5.44 -7.28
C CYS A 65 -4.07 -3.94 -7.33
N ILE A 66 -3.03 -3.09 -7.33
CA ILE A 66 -3.13 -1.65 -7.11
C ILE A 66 -2.39 -0.88 -8.23
N PRO A 67 -3.10 -0.22 -9.16
CA PRO A 67 -2.49 0.50 -10.28
C PRO A 67 -1.48 1.59 -9.87
N PHE A 68 -1.66 2.20 -8.71
CA PHE A 68 -0.70 3.14 -8.16
C PHE A 68 0.68 2.48 -7.97
N PHE A 69 0.74 1.33 -7.31
CA PHE A 69 1.98 0.59 -7.12
C PHE A 69 2.53 0.04 -8.45
N ASN A 70 1.64 -0.35 -9.38
CA ASN A 70 2.07 -0.74 -10.73
C ASN A 70 2.81 0.41 -11.44
N ALA A 71 2.24 1.61 -11.42
CA ALA A 71 2.86 2.79 -12.02
C ALA A 71 4.16 3.17 -11.29
N LEU A 72 4.18 3.08 -9.96
CA LEU A 72 5.35 3.39 -9.14
C LEU A 72 6.52 2.44 -9.45
N PHE A 73 6.29 1.13 -9.48
CA PHE A 73 7.32 0.12 -9.71
C PHE A 73 7.76 -0.01 -11.16
N ASN A 74 6.98 0.51 -12.11
CA ASN A 74 7.39 0.62 -13.52
C ASN A 74 7.87 2.03 -13.90
N SER A 75 8.06 2.91 -12.91
CA SER A 75 8.60 4.25 -13.12
C SER A 75 10.13 4.27 -13.05
N ASN A 76 10.74 5.40 -13.42
CA ASN A 76 12.17 5.64 -13.19
C ASN A 76 12.46 6.31 -11.83
N MET A 77 11.49 6.32 -10.91
CA MET A 77 11.62 6.94 -9.59
C MET A 77 12.53 6.12 -8.64
N THR A 78 12.93 6.74 -7.54
CA THR A 78 13.85 6.15 -6.57
C THR A 78 13.23 4.91 -5.91
N GLU A 79 11.94 4.97 -5.61
CA GLU A 79 11.12 3.93 -4.98
C GLU A 79 11.12 2.63 -5.80
N CYS A 80 11.13 2.74 -7.14
CA CYS A 80 11.29 1.61 -8.04
C CYS A 80 12.65 0.93 -7.82
N LYS A 81 13.72 1.72 -7.76
CA LYS A 81 15.11 1.25 -7.70
C LYS A 81 15.47 0.69 -6.33
N THR A 82 14.98 1.30 -5.26
CA THR A 82 15.30 0.90 -3.88
C THR A 82 14.33 -0.16 -3.35
N GLY A 83 13.09 -0.20 -3.86
CA GLY A 83 12.01 -0.94 -3.21
C GLY A 83 11.58 -0.35 -1.87
N GLU A 84 12.05 0.86 -1.53
CA GLU A 84 11.69 1.54 -0.30
C GLU A 84 10.68 2.64 -0.61
N ILE A 85 9.49 2.53 -0.02
CA ILE A 85 8.41 3.52 -0.14
C ILE A 85 8.28 4.23 1.20
N LYS A 86 8.28 5.56 1.19
CA LYS A 86 8.09 6.38 2.39
C LYS A 86 6.77 7.10 2.31
N ILE A 87 5.87 6.75 3.21
CA ILE A 87 4.58 7.40 3.39
C ILE A 87 4.67 8.25 4.65
N SER A 88 4.78 9.56 4.46
CA SER A 88 4.79 10.51 5.56
C SER A 88 3.38 10.69 6.09
N LEU A 89 3.21 10.43 7.40
CA LEU A 89 2.01 10.73 8.14
C LEU A 89 2.19 12.10 8.79
N ASN A 90 1.51 13.12 8.26
CA ASN A 90 1.60 14.46 8.83
C ASN A 90 0.57 14.72 9.94
N LEU A 91 -0.29 13.76 10.29
CA LEU A 91 -1.40 13.97 11.23
C LEU A 91 -1.63 12.78 12.19
N LEU A 92 -2.04 13.14 13.41
CA LEU A 92 -2.37 12.26 14.55
C LEU A 92 -3.56 11.31 14.31
N GLU A 93 -4.32 11.47 13.23
CA GLU A 93 -5.57 10.74 12.95
C GLU A 93 -5.39 9.57 12.00
N PHE A 94 -4.14 9.23 11.66
CA PHE A 94 -3.89 8.06 10.84
C PHE A 94 -3.74 6.81 11.71
N GLU A 95 -4.69 5.90 11.58
CA GLU A 95 -4.55 4.55 12.11
C GLU A 95 -3.76 3.73 11.10
N PHE A 96 -2.50 3.40 11.43
CA PHE A 96 -1.68 2.46 10.66
C PHE A 96 -2.44 1.18 10.31
N SER A 97 -3.26 0.70 11.25
CA SER A 97 -4.17 -0.43 11.06
C SER A 97 -5.11 -0.27 9.86
N THR A 98 -5.63 0.94 9.58
CA THR A 98 -6.51 1.14 8.42
C THR A 98 -5.77 0.92 7.12
N PHE A 99 -4.56 1.45 6.98
CA PHE A 99 -3.75 1.25 5.78
C PHE A 99 -3.22 -0.18 5.69
N GLU A 100 -2.86 -0.79 6.83
CA GLU A 100 -2.47 -2.18 6.93
C GLU A 100 -3.60 -3.11 6.48
N SER A 101 -4.80 -3.01 7.03
CA SER A 101 -5.98 -3.80 6.61
C SER A 101 -6.30 -3.63 5.13
N LEU A 102 -6.02 -2.45 4.58
CA LEU A 102 -6.28 -2.15 3.18
C LEU A 102 -5.27 -2.83 2.25
N LEU A 103 -4.01 -2.93 2.68
CA LEU A 103 -3.01 -3.74 2.01
C LEU A 103 -3.27 -5.24 2.21
N GLU A 104 -3.67 -5.68 3.40
CA GLU A 104 -4.10 -7.05 3.66
C GLU A 104 -5.28 -7.45 2.76
N TYR A 105 -6.23 -6.55 2.53
CA TYR A 105 -7.30 -6.76 1.56
C TYR A 105 -6.76 -6.96 0.14
N ALA A 106 -5.76 -6.19 -0.29
CA ALA A 106 -5.13 -6.40 -1.59
C ALA A 106 -4.48 -7.79 -1.71
N TYR A 107 -3.98 -8.35 -0.60
CA TYR A 107 -3.35 -9.68 -0.56
C TYR A 107 -4.32 -10.85 -0.40
N SER A 108 -5.42 -10.64 0.31
CA SER A 108 -6.30 -11.73 0.76
C SER A 108 -7.71 -11.67 0.18
N GLY A 109 -8.17 -10.49 -0.25
CA GLY A 109 -9.55 -10.23 -0.64
C GLY A 109 -10.53 -10.09 0.52
N HIS A 110 -10.03 -10.09 1.75
CA HIS A 110 -10.81 -10.00 2.98
C HIS A 110 -10.34 -8.79 3.80
N LEU A 111 -11.27 -8.11 4.46
CA LEU A 111 -11.01 -6.99 5.39
C LEU A 111 -11.23 -7.47 6.82
#